data_AF-G3PTR3-F1
#
_entry.id   AF-G3PTR3-F1
#
_cell.length_a   1.000
_cell.length_b   1.000
_cell.length_c   1.000
_cell.angle_alpha   90.00
_cell.angle_beta   90.00
_cell.angle_gamma   90.00
#
_symmetry.space_group_name_H-M   'P 1'
#
loop_
_entity.id
_entity.type
_entity.pdbx_description
1 polymer ?
#
loop_
_entity_poly.entity_id
_entity_poly.type
_entity_poly.pdbx_seq_one_letter_code
_entity_poly.pdbx_strand_id
1 'polypeptide(L)'
;PEAFGPVSAWGPEVFTEIGTLAAGLEDMVLSALVQEQVEGITPEAIALMSPKKMAVVFSAVQMSWLSAEQAWAVTEEQWAQMDAEQRHAVGLARYEGDVLLELRGVS
;
A
#
# COMPACT_ATOMS: atom_id res chain seq x y z
N PRO A 1 -2.49 2.51 -22.46
CA PRO A 1 -2.10 1.20 -21.89
C PRO A 1 -1.20 1.42 -20.67
N GLU A 2 -1.67 1.08 -19.47
CA GLU A 2 -0.80 1.06 -18.28
C GLU A 2 0.35 0.07 -18.56
N ALA A 3 1.59 0.51 -18.34
CA ALA A 3 2.78 -0.25 -18.71
C ALA A 3 2.89 -1.62 -18.00
N PHE A 4 2.11 -1.82 -16.92
CA PHE A 4 2.19 -2.96 -16.02
C PHE A 4 0.86 -3.74 -15.87
N GLY A 5 -0.18 -3.39 -16.65
CA GLY A 5 -1.52 -3.98 -16.49
C GLY A 5 -2.26 -3.48 -15.23
N PRO A 6 -3.47 -4.02 -14.93
CA PRO A 6 -4.28 -3.56 -13.81
C PRO A 6 -3.58 -3.86 -12.47
N VAL A 7 -3.73 -2.96 -11.49
CA VAL A 7 -3.06 -3.06 -10.18
C VAL A 7 -3.38 -4.36 -9.44
N SER A 8 -4.59 -4.91 -9.63
CA SER A 8 -5.00 -6.22 -9.12
C SER A 8 -4.17 -7.40 -9.63
N ALA A 9 -3.37 -7.20 -10.69
CA ALA A 9 -2.46 -8.21 -11.24
C ALA A 9 -1.00 -7.97 -10.86
N TRP A 10 -0.71 -6.96 -10.02
CA TRP A 10 0.65 -6.65 -9.60
C TRP A 10 1.14 -7.69 -8.59
N GLY A 11 1.94 -8.62 -9.07
CA GLY A 11 2.71 -9.54 -8.24
C GLY A 11 4.05 -8.96 -7.75
N PRO A 12 4.79 -9.72 -6.93
CA PRO A 12 6.18 -9.43 -6.52
C PRO A 12 7.10 -8.98 -7.66
N GLU A 13 6.91 -9.56 -8.85
CA GLU A 13 7.72 -9.34 -10.05
C GLU A 13 7.54 -7.91 -10.57
N VAL A 14 6.30 -7.42 -10.59
CA VAL A 14 5.98 -6.05 -11.02
C VAL A 14 6.64 -5.04 -10.10
N PHE A 15 6.62 -5.25 -8.79
CA PHE A 15 7.30 -4.37 -7.83
C PHE A 15 8.83 -4.41 -7.96
N THR A 16 9.39 -5.56 -8.31
CA THR A 16 10.84 -5.71 -8.56
C THR A 16 11.26 -4.98 -9.84
N GLU A 17 10.45 -5.08 -10.91
CA GLU A 17 10.68 -4.38 -12.18
C GLU A 17 10.52 -2.86 -12.06
N ILE A 18 9.48 -2.41 -11.33
CA ILE A 18 9.26 -1.00 -10.94
C ILE A 18 10.54 -0.47 -10.27
N GLY A 19 11.07 -1.13 -9.24
CA GLY A 19 12.28 -0.71 -8.54
C GLY A 19 13.54 -0.42 -9.41
N THR A 20 13.57 -0.85 -10.66
CA THR A 20 14.71 -0.70 -11.60
C THR A 20 14.60 0.53 -12.52
N LEU A 21 13.42 1.12 -12.73
CA LEU A 21 13.20 2.21 -13.71
C LEU A 21 12.69 3.50 -13.06
N ALA A 22 13.62 4.42 -12.75
CA ALA A 22 13.35 5.80 -12.34
C ALA A 22 12.56 5.97 -11.03
N ALA A 23 13.27 5.77 -9.91
CA ALA A 23 12.80 5.94 -8.52
C ALA A 23 12.11 7.27 -8.15
N GLY A 24 11.93 8.23 -9.07
CA GLY A 24 11.19 9.48 -8.84
C GLY A 24 9.84 9.57 -9.58
N LEU A 25 9.66 8.86 -10.70
CA LEU A 25 8.38 8.86 -11.43
C LEU A 25 7.38 7.91 -10.74
N GLU A 26 7.89 6.84 -10.15
CA GLU A 26 7.10 5.78 -9.53
C GLU A 26 6.51 6.16 -8.19
N ASP A 27 7.24 6.94 -7.39
CA ASP A 27 6.74 7.44 -6.11
C ASP A 27 5.46 8.28 -6.32
N MET A 28 5.42 9.05 -7.41
CA MET A 28 4.25 9.84 -7.79
C MET A 28 3.07 8.97 -8.28
N VAL A 29 3.35 7.88 -9.01
CA VAL A 29 2.32 6.94 -9.48
C VAL A 29 1.73 6.15 -8.30
N LEU A 30 2.57 5.67 -7.39
CA LEU A 30 2.15 4.95 -6.19
C LEU A 30 1.38 5.87 -5.22
N SER A 31 1.80 7.12 -5.08
CA SER A 31 1.07 8.13 -4.29
C SER A 31 -0.27 8.51 -4.90
N ALA A 32 -0.47 8.28 -6.21
CA ALA A 32 -1.71 8.59 -6.92
C ALA A 32 -2.69 7.40 -7.01
N LEU A 33 -2.35 6.24 -6.42
CA LEU A 33 -3.22 5.07 -6.44
C LEU A 33 -4.56 5.38 -5.77
N VAL A 34 -5.64 5.00 -6.45
CA VAL A 34 -6.99 5.02 -5.89
C VAL A 34 -7.24 3.80 -5.01
N GLN A 35 -8.35 3.81 -4.28
CA GLN A 35 -8.66 2.77 -3.28
C GLN A 35 -8.68 1.36 -3.88
N GLU A 36 -9.38 1.15 -4.99
CA GLU A 36 -9.49 -0.16 -5.64
C GLU A 36 -8.13 -0.70 -6.09
N GLN A 37 -7.19 0.20 -6.37
CA GLN A 37 -5.83 -0.18 -6.74
C GLN A 37 -5.01 -0.59 -5.50
N VAL A 38 -5.13 0.15 -4.39
CA VAL A 38 -4.45 -0.22 -3.14
C VAL A 38 -4.97 -1.57 -2.61
N GLU A 39 -6.27 -1.80 -2.68
CA GLU A 39 -6.90 -3.09 -2.33
C GLU A 39 -6.42 -4.24 -3.22
N GLY A 40 -6.01 -3.95 -4.46
CA GLY A 40 -5.46 -4.93 -5.40
C GLY A 40 -4.02 -5.35 -5.13
N ILE A 41 -3.28 -4.68 -4.24
CA ILE A 41 -1.88 -5.00 -3.95
C ILE A 41 -1.81 -6.26 -3.10
N THR A 42 -1.06 -7.29 -3.49
CA THR A 42 -1.03 -8.50 -2.66
C THR A 42 -0.27 -8.29 -1.33
N PRO A 43 -0.61 -9.02 -0.26
CA PRO A 43 0.16 -8.98 1.00
C PRO A 43 1.65 -9.28 0.80
N GLU A 44 2.01 -10.17 -0.12
CA GLU A 44 3.41 -10.47 -0.45
C GLU A 44 4.14 -9.27 -1.07
N ALA A 45 3.47 -8.54 -1.96
CA ALA A 45 4.01 -7.33 -2.55
C ALA A 45 4.23 -6.22 -1.50
N ILE A 46 3.29 -6.10 -0.54
CA ILE A 46 3.46 -5.23 0.63
C ILE A 46 4.72 -5.61 1.40
N ALA A 47 4.90 -6.89 1.75
CA ALA A 47 6.04 -7.36 2.53
C ALA A 47 7.39 -7.17 1.81
N LEU A 48 7.41 -7.22 0.47
CA LEU A 48 8.62 -7.06 -0.35
C LEU A 48 9.00 -5.59 -0.61
N MET A 49 8.09 -4.65 -0.41
CA MET A 49 8.38 -3.23 -0.60
C MET A 49 9.47 -2.77 0.39
N SER A 50 10.46 -2.00 -0.08
CA SER A 50 11.48 -1.51 0.85
C SER A 50 10.86 -0.60 1.93
N PRO A 51 11.35 -0.65 3.18
CA PRO A 51 10.83 0.17 4.28
C PRO A 51 10.72 1.66 3.96
N LYS A 52 11.74 2.21 3.30
CA LYS A 52 11.77 3.62 2.90
C LYS A 52 10.72 3.94 1.84
N LYS A 53 10.55 3.07 0.83
CA LYS A 53 9.57 3.31 -0.24
C LYS A 53 8.15 3.30 0.34
N MET A 54 7.83 2.31 1.18
CA MET A 54 6.53 2.21 1.87
C MET A 54 6.15 3.51 2.60
N ALA A 55 7.07 4.07 3.38
CA ALA A 55 6.83 5.29 4.16
C ALA A 55 6.71 6.57 3.30
N VAL A 56 7.32 6.59 2.10
CA VAL A 56 7.31 7.78 1.23
C VAL A 56 6.13 7.78 0.27
N VAL A 57 5.77 6.62 -0.29
CA VAL A 57 4.81 6.54 -1.41
C VAL A 57 3.37 6.42 -0.99
N PHE A 58 3.10 6.06 0.26
CA PHE A 58 1.73 5.90 0.76
C PHE A 58 1.42 6.91 1.85
N SER A 59 0.33 7.64 1.65
CA SER A 59 -0.24 8.49 2.69
C SER A 59 -0.94 7.67 3.79
N ALA A 60 -1.20 8.29 4.94
CA ALA A 60 -2.04 7.69 5.99
C ALA A 60 -3.45 7.33 5.48
N VAL A 61 -3.99 8.11 4.53
CA VAL A 61 -5.27 7.83 3.88
C VAL A 61 -5.20 6.52 3.09
N GLN A 62 -4.20 6.35 2.24
CA GLN A 62 -4.01 5.11 1.47
C GLN A 62 -3.73 3.90 2.38
N MET A 63 -2.93 4.09 3.42
CA MET A 63 -2.66 3.04 4.43
C MET A 63 -3.94 2.56 5.14
N SER A 64 -4.93 3.44 5.26
CA SER A 64 -6.21 3.08 5.87
C SER A 64 -7.18 2.36 4.92
N TRP A 65 -6.79 2.15 3.66
CA TRP A 65 -7.52 1.32 2.70
C TRP A 65 -7.00 -0.12 2.65
N LEU A 66 -5.90 -0.41 3.35
CA LEU A 66 -5.40 -1.77 3.42
C LEU A 66 -6.45 -2.70 4.05
N SER A 67 -6.61 -3.88 3.46
CA SER A 67 -7.31 -4.99 4.09
C SER A 67 -6.55 -5.45 5.34
N ALA A 68 -7.22 -6.22 6.19
CA ALA A 68 -6.57 -6.79 7.37
C ALA A 68 -5.34 -7.62 6.99
N GLU A 69 -5.42 -8.45 5.94
CA GLU A 69 -4.30 -9.28 5.48
C GLU A 69 -3.11 -8.43 5.00
N GLN A 70 -3.36 -7.40 4.19
CA GLN A 70 -2.31 -6.49 3.72
C GLN A 70 -1.67 -5.73 4.90
N ALA A 71 -2.49 -5.24 5.84
CA ALA A 71 -2.01 -4.50 7.00
C ALA A 71 -1.18 -5.36 7.96
N TRP A 72 -1.47 -6.66 8.06
CA TRP A 72 -0.66 -7.64 8.79
C TRP A 72 0.63 -8.01 8.07
N ALA A 73 0.70 -7.88 6.75
CA ALA A 73 1.92 -8.10 5.98
C ALA A 73 2.94 -6.95 6.06
N VAL A 74 2.54 -5.78 6.59
CA VAL A 74 3.46 -4.68 6.89
C VAL A 74 4.50 -5.15 7.92
N THR A 75 5.77 -5.16 7.53
CA THR A 75 6.88 -5.66 8.36
C THR A 75 7.27 -4.67 9.46
N GLU A 76 8.00 -5.15 10.48
CA GLU A 76 8.51 -4.28 11.55
C GLU A 76 9.47 -3.21 11.02
N GLU A 77 10.28 -3.54 10.01
CA GLU A 77 11.21 -2.59 9.40
C GLU A 77 10.47 -1.48 8.65
N GLN A 78 9.41 -1.82 7.90
CA GLN A 78 8.52 -0.85 7.25
C GLN A 78 7.82 0.02 8.29
N TRP A 79 7.26 -0.59 9.34
CA TRP A 79 6.59 0.10 10.43
C TRP A 79 7.50 1.11 11.14
N ALA A 80 8.78 0.79 11.30
CA ALA A 80 9.77 1.68 11.91
C ALA A 80 10.06 2.93 11.07
N GLN A 81 9.86 2.88 9.75
CA GLN A 81 10.04 4.03 8.85
C GLN A 81 8.81 4.93 8.74
N MET A 82 7.64 4.44 9.16
CA MET A 82 6.39 5.20 9.08
C MET A 82 6.36 6.37 10.07
N ASP A 83 5.53 7.37 9.78
CA ASP A 83 5.15 8.39 10.75
C ASP A 83 4.02 7.91 11.68
N ALA A 84 3.54 8.79 12.57
CA ALA A 84 2.51 8.45 13.54
C ALA A 84 1.13 8.22 12.90
N GLU A 85 0.79 8.96 11.84
CA GLU A 85 -0.51 8.87 11.18
C GLU A 85 -0.59 7.59 10.34
N GLN A 86 0.47 7.27 9.60
CA GLN A 86 0.61 6.02 8.86
C GLN A 86 0.51 4.80 9.79
N ARG A 87 1.23 4.80 10.93
CA ARG A 87 1.12 3.71 11.92
C ARG A 87 -0.27 3.59 12.50
N HIS A 88 -0.95 4.70 12.77
CA HIS A 88 -2.31 4.68 13.27
C HIS A 88 -3.26 4.07 12.23
N ALA A 89 -3.13 4.46 10.96
CA ALA A 89 -3.92 3.91 9.85
C ALA A 89 -3.73 2.40 9.67
N VAL A 90 -2.47 1.92 9.64
CA VAL A 90 -2.18 0.47 9.57
C VAL A 90 -2.70 -0.25 10.81
N GLY A 91 -2.58 0.37 11.99
CA GLY A 91 -3.12 -0.16 13.23
C GLY A 91 -4.63 -0.39 13.16
N LEU A 92 -5.38 0.60 12.67
CA LEU A 92 -6.82 0.47 12.44
C LEU A 92 -7.12 -0.62 11.40
N ALA A 93 -6.42 -0.64 10.26
CA ALA A 93 -6.61 -1.64 9.22
C ALA A 93 -6.40 -3.08 9.73
N ARG A 94 -5.46 -3.31 10.67
CA ARG A 94 -5.24 -4.63 11.28
C ARG A 94 -6.41 -5.15 12.12
N TYR A 95 -7.21 -4.26 12.71
CA TYR A 95 -8.30 -4.63 13.64
C TYR A 95 -9.71 -4.37 13.08
N GLU A 96 -9.82 -3.40 12.18
CA GLU A 96 -11.08 -2.89 11.64
C GLU A 96 -11.09 -2.95 10.11
N GLY A 97 -10.06 -3.50 9.44
CA GLY A 97 -9.87 -3.43 7.99
C GLY A 97 -11.15 -3.54 7.18
N ASP A 98 -11.95 -4.59 7.37
CA ASP A 98 -13.19 -4.78 6.61
C ASP A 98 -14.37 -3.91 7.12
N VAL A 99 -14.40 -3.57 8.42
CA VAL A 99 -15.47 -2.79 9.09
C VAL A 99 -15.35 -1.29 8.80
N LEU A 100 -14.11 -0.78 8.75
CA LEU A 100 -13.81 0.62 8.43
C LEU A 100 -14.11 0.94 6.96
N LEU A 101 -14.04 -0.07 6.08
CA LEU A 101 -14.43 0.02 4.67
C LEU A 101 -15.95 0.17 4.49
N GLU A 102 -16.75 -0.62 5.22
CA GLU A 102 -18.22 -0.51 5.17
C GLU A 102 -18.71 0.88 5.60
N LEU A 103 -18.06 1.51 6.59
CA LEU A 103 -18.46 2.82 7.09
C LEU A 103 -18.09 3.98 6.14
N ARG A 104 -17.13 3.80 5.24
CA ARG A 104 -16.68 4.82 4.28
C ARG A 104 -17.43 4.79 2.95
N GLY A 105 -18.02 3.66 2.59
CA GLY A 105 -18.85 3.51 1.39
C GLY A 105 -20.26 4.13 1.49
N VAL A 106 -20.63 4.72 2.63
CA VAL A 106 -21.98 5.27 2.89
C VAL A 106 -22.04 6.80 2.88
N SER A 107 -21.05 7.49 2.29
CA SER A 107 -21.01 8.96 2.24
C SER A 107 -21.29 9.51 0.84
#